data_AF-A0A956CCZ8-F1
#
_entry.id   AF-A0A956CCZ8-F1
#
_cell.length_a   1.000
_cell.length_b   1.000
_cell.length_c   1.000
_cell.angle_alpha   90.00
_cell.angle_beta   90.00
_cell.angle_gamma   90.00
#
_symmetry.space_group_name_H-M   'P 1'
#
loop_
_entity.id
_entity.type
_entity.pdbx_description
1 polymer ?
#
loop_
_entity_poly.entity_id
_entity_poly.type
_entity_poly.pdbx_seq_one_letter_code
_entity_poly.pdbx_strand_id
1 'polypeptide(L)'
;MTDDSADLDAIDELLEAGDLEGARSKLSQATEQGNALKVLRIKLSMYDGSLSPGAAMQRLIQIMRTDANAPRAKELYQEASNSAYQSRQSSVSHSHPPPPTDSEDDS
;
A
#
# COMPACT_ATOMS: atom_id res chain seq x y z
N MET A 1 -0.34 14.73 -28.90
CA MET A 1 -1.04 13.62 -28.21
C MET A 1 0.03 12.71 -27.62
N THR A 2 0.66 13.17 -26.53
CA THR A 2 1.69 12.42 -25.79
C THR A 2 2.04 13.26 -24.57
N ASP A 3 1.33 13.04 -23.46
CA ASP A 3 1.78 13.48 -22.14
C ASP A 3 1.23 12.61 -21.00
N ASP A 4 0.38 11.61 -21.28
CA ASP A 4 -0.25 10.79 -20.23
C ASP A 4 0.78 10.00 -19.39
N SER A 5 1.86 9.51 -20.02
CA SER A 5 2.94 8.82 -19.28
C SER A 5 3.75 9.77 -18.39
N ALA A 6 3.91 11.04 -18.77
CA ALA A 6 4.63 12.03 -17.97
C ALA A 6 3.83 12.45 -16.73
N ASP A 7 2.50 12.51 -16.85
CA ASP A 7 1.62 12.75 -15.71
C ASP A 7 1.63 11.59 -14.70
N LEU A 8 1.70 10.33 -15.18
CA LEU A 8 1.79 9.16 -14.31
C LEU A 8 3.10 9.13 -13.49
N ASP A 9 4.25 9.39 -14.12
CA ASP A 9 5.53 9.45 -13.40
C ASP A 9 5.56 10.63 -12.40
N ALA A 10 5.02 11.79 -12.76
CA ALA A 10 4.93 12.93 -11.85
C ALA A 10 4.03 12.64 -10.63
N ILE A 11 2.92 11.91 -10.81
CA ILE A 11 2.07 11.49 -9.70
C ILE A 11 2.81 10.50 -8.80
N ASP A 12 3.54 9.55 -9.39
CA ASP A 12 4.26 8.55 -8.60
C ASP A 12 5.38 9.21 -7.77
N GLU A 13 6.11 10.15 -8.34
CA GLU A 13 7.16 10.90 -7.63
C GLU A 13 6.59 11.69 -6.44
N LEU A 14 5.39 12.30 -6.58
CA LEU A 14 4.71 12.96 -5.47
C LEU A 14 4.31 11.98 -4.37
N LEU A 15 3.86 10.77 -4.72
CA LEU A 15 3.55 9.72 -3.75
C LEU A 15 4.79 9.24 -3.01
N GLU A 16 5.92 9.10 -3.70
CA GLU A 16 7.20 8.71 -3.09
C GLU A 16 7.76 9.83 -2.19
N ALA A 17 7.56 11.10 -2.58
CA ALA A 17 7.93 12.26 -1.77
C ALA A 17 7.00 12.47 -0.55
N GLY A 18 5.88 11.75 -0.47
CA GLY A 18 4.87 11.91 0.57
C GLY A 18 3.93 13.11 0.38
N ASP A 19 3.96 13.76 -0.79
CA ASP A 19 3.04 14.84 -1.15
C ASP A 19 1.71 14.27 -1.65
N LEU A 20 0.88 13.84 -0.69
CA LEU A 20 -0.41 13.21 -0.97
C LEU A 20 -1.43 14.20 -1.53
N GLU A 21 -1.37 15.48 -1.15
CA GLU A 21 -2.25 16.53 -1.69
C GLU A 21 -1.93 16.81 -3.16
N GLY A 22 -0.66 16.97 -3.51
CA GLY A 22 -0.20 17.14 -4.88
C GLY A 22 -0.58 15.94 -5.75
N ALA A 23 -0.31 14.73 -5.27
CA ALA A 23 -0.66 13.49 -5.97
C ALA A 23 -2.18 13.37 -6.19
N ARG A 24 -2.99 13.71 -5.18
CA ARG A 24 -4.47 13.69 -5.27
C ARG A 24 -5.01 14.72 -6.26
N SER A 25 -4.43 15.92 -6.27
CA SER A 25 -4.80 16.99 -7.19
C SER A 25 -4.57 16.57 -8.64
N LYS A 26 -3.37 16.05 -8.95
CA LYS A 26 -3.05 15.50 -10.27
C LYS A 26 -3.93 14.31 -10.64
N LEU A 27 -4.17 13.38 -9.72
CA LEU A 27 -5.06 12.22 -9.95
C LEU A 27 -6.53 12.59 -10.21
N SER A 28 -6.96 13.77 -9.75
CA SER A 28 -8.31 14.29 -10.02
C SER A 28 -8.41 14.98 -11.37
N GLN A 29 -7.31 15.53 -11.87
CA GLN A 29 -7.23 16.13 -13.20
C GLN A 29 -7.08 15.08 -14.31
N ALA A 30 -6.51 13.92 -13.98
CA ALA A 30 -6.39 12.82 -14.91
C ALA A 30 -7.77 12.28 -15.34
N THR A 31 -8.09 12.49 -16.61
CA THR A 31 -9.33 12.00 -17.25
C THR A 31 -9.25 10.54 -17.72
N GLU A 32 -8.06 9.94 -17.76
CA GLU A 32 -7.86 8.59 -18.27
C GLU A 32 -8.28 7.50 -17.27
N GLN A 33 -8.90 6.43 -17.79
CA GLN A 33 -9.37 5.27 -17.00
C GLN A 33 -8.45 4.05 -17.16
N GLY A 34 -7.14 4.28 -17.27
CA GLY A 34 -6.14 3.24 -17.41
C GLY A 34 -5.90 2.42 -16.14
N ASN A 35 -5.40 1.19 -16.31
CA ASN A 35 -4.99 0.36 -15.18
C ASN A 35 -3.84 0.99 -14.38
N ALA A 36 -2.92 1.70 -15.04
CA ALA A 36 -1.84 2.46 -14.39
C ALA A 36 -2.39 3.50 -13.38
N LEU A 37 -3.41 4.25 -13.78
CA LEU A 37 -4.03 5.27 -12.92
C LEU A 37 -4.77 4.64 -11.73
N LYS A 38 -5.37 3.46 -11.94
CA LYS A 38 -5.96 2.68 -10.84
C LYS A 38 -4.90 2.21 -9.84
N VAL A 39 -3.71 1.81 -10.29
CA VAL A 39 -2.59 1.44 -9.43
C VAL A 39 -2.14 2.64 -8.58
N LEU A 40 -1.95 3.81 -9.19
CA LEU A 40 -1.58 5.03 -8.46
C LEU A 40 -2.63 5.47 -7.43
N ARG A 41 -3.92 5.32 -7.75
CA ARG A 41 -5.01 5.56 -6.77
C ARG A 41 -4.96 4.60 -5.60
N ILE A 42 -4.62 3.32 -5.83
CA ILE A 42 -4.44 2.34 -4.76
C ILE A 42 -3.24 2.73 -3.88
N LYS A 43 -2.12 3.14 -4.50
CA LYS A 43 -0.93 3.63 -3.79
C LYS A 43 -1.28 4.83 -2.92
N LEU A 44 -1.91 5.87 -3.47
CA LEU A 44 -2.37 7.04 -2.70
C LEU A 44 -3.22 6.62 -1.49
N SER A 45 -4.23 5.77 -1.69
CA SER A 45 -5.12 5.36 -0.59
C SER A 45 -4.40 4.53 0.48
N MET A 46 -3.33 3.81 0.13
CA MET A 46 -2.49 3.13 1.14
C MET A 46 -1.69 4.14 1.96
N TYR A 47 -1.06 5.12 1.32
CA TYR A 47 -0.25 6.13 1.98
C TYR A 47 -1.08 7.06 2.88
N ASP A 48 -2.29 7.42 2.44
CA ASP A 48 -3.26 8.20 3.24
C ASP A 48 -3.93 7.36 4.36
N GLY A 49 -3.72 6.04 4.37
CA GLY A 49 -4.31 5.13 5.37
C GLY A 49 -5.79 4.82 5.13
N SER A 50 -6.41 5.40 4.10
CA SER A 50 -7.78 5.13 3.67
C SER A 50 -8.01 3.68 3.19
N LEU A 51 -6.96 2.98 2.77
CA LEU A 51 -7.03 1.59 2.30
C LEU A 51 -5.99 0.71 3.01
N SER A 52 -6.47 -0.36 3.64
CA SER A 52 -5.56 -1.31 4.30
C SER A 52 -4.69 -2.06 3.28
N PRO A 53 -3.45 -2.44 3.64
CA PRO A 53 -2.57 -3.18 2.73
C PRO A 53 -3.20 -4.48 2.19
N GLY A 54 -4.02 -5.16 3.00
CA GLY A 54 -4.79 -6.33 2.58
C GLY A 54 -5.81 -6.04 1.49
N ALA A 55 -6.56 -4.94 1.62
CA ALA A 55 -7.54 -4.52 0.63
C ALA A 55 -6.87 -4.00 -0.66
N ALA A 56 -5.72 -3.33 -0.54
CA ALA A 56 -4.91 -2.90 -1.66
C ALA A 56 -4.41 -4.08 -2.50
N MET A 57 -3.87 -5.12 -1.85
CA MET A 57 -3.47 -6.36 -2.53
C MET A 57 -4.61 -7.00 -3.34
N GLN A 58 -5.81 -7.09 -2.77
CA GLN A 58 -6.98 -7.64 -3.48
C GLN A 58 -7.34 -6.83 -4.74
N ARG A 59 -7.29 -5.49 -4.65
CA ARG A 59 -7.53 -4.59 -5.79
C ARG A 59 -6.45 -4.75 -6.86
N LEU A 60 -5.18 -4.89 -6.48
CA LEU A 60 -4.07 -5.10 -7.41
C LEU A 60 -4.15 -6.46 -8.11
N ILE A 61 -4.56 -7.51 -7.41
CA ILE A 61 -4.80 -8.83 -8.02
C ILE A 61 -5.88 -8.74 -9.10
N GLN A 62 -6.95 -7.97 -8.87
CA GLN A 62 -7.99 -7.77 -9.89
C GLN A 62 -7.43 -7.07 -11.14
N ILE A 63 -6.60 -6.04 -10.95
CA ILE A 63 -5.93 -5.34 -12.06
C ILE A 63 -5.00 -6.30 -12.82
N MET A 64 -4.13 -7.04 -12.10
CA MET A 64 -3.19 -7.99 -12.70
C MET A 64 -3.88 -9.17 -13.40
N ARG A 65 -5.11 -9.52 -13.01
CA ARG A 65 -5.93 -10.52 -13.72
C ARG A 65 -6.44 -10.01 -15.06
N THR A 66 -6.75 -8.72 -15.16
CA THR A 66 -7.18 -8.10 -16.42
C THR A 66 -5.99 -7.77 -17.31
N ASP A 67 -4.89 -7.32 -16.71
CA ASP A 67 -3.67 -6.93 -17.40
C ASP A 67 -2.46 -7.34 -16.55
N ALA A 68 -1.88 -8.49 -16.90
CA ALA A 68 -0.72 -9.04 -16.20
C ALA A 68 0.53 -8.15 -16.29
N ASN A 69 0.57 -7.24 -17.27
CA ASN A 69 1.68 -6.30 -17.48
C ASN A 69 1.32 -4.87 -17.04
N ALA A 70 0.26 -4.70 -16.23
CA ALA A 70 -0.09 -3.40 -15.68
C ALA A 70 1.13 -2.78 -14.97
N PRO A 71 1.60 -1.61 -15.43
CA PRO A 71 2.84 -1.02 -14.94
C PRO A 71 2.74 -0.75 -13.44
N ARG A 72 3.82 -1.06 -12.71
CA ARG A 72 4.00 -0.89 -11.26
C ARG A 72 2.99 -1.62 -10.36
N ALA A 73 2.04 -2.37 -10.90
CA ALA A 73 1.06 -3.13 -10.11
C ALA A 73 1.74 -4.23 -9.25
N LYS A 74 2.76 -4.89 -9.81
CA LYS A 74 3.51 -5.95 -9.14
C LYS A 74 4.37 -5.41 -8.00
N GLU A 75 5.02 -4.27 -8.22
CA GLU A 75 5.86 -3.60 -7.23
C GLU A 75 5.01 -3.14 -6.04
N LEU A 76 3.89 -2.46 -6.31
CA LEU A 76 2.97 -2.02 -5.27
C LEU A 76 2.34 -3.20 -4.51
N TYR A 77 2.10 -4.33 -5.18
CA TYR A 77 1.63 -5.54 -4.51
C TYR A 77 2.66 -6.07 -3.50
N GLN A 78 3.94 -6.09 -3.87
CA GLN A 78 5.02 -6.52 -2.98
C GLN A 78 5.16 -5.57 -1.78
N GLU A 79 5.08 -4.26 -2.00
CA GLU A 79 5.08 -3.26 -0.94
C GLU A 79 3.90 -3.45 0.03
N ALA A 80 2.68 -3.61 -0.49
CA ALA A 80 1.49 -3.85 0.31
C ALA A 80 1.60 -5.15 1.12
N SER A 81 2.14 -6.21 0.52
CA SER A 81 2.40 -7.48 1.21
C SER A 81 3.39 -7.31 2.36
N ASN A 82 4.50 -6.60 2.13
CA ASN A 82 5.50 -6.33 3.15
C ASN A 82 4.93 -5.50 4.31
N SER A 83 4.19 -4.44 4.00
CA SER A 83 3.54 -3.57 5.00
C SER A 83 2.51 -4.33 5.84
N ALA A 84 1.72 -5.22 5.21
CA ALA A 84 0.79 -6.11 5.90
C ALA A 84 1.52 -7.08 6.86
N TYR A 85 2.65 -7.64 6.43
CA TYR A 85 3.44 -8.58 7.22
C TYR A 85 4.08 -7.90 8.43
N GLN A 86 4.71 -6.73 8.22
CA GLN A 86 5.32 -5.93 9.29
C GLN A 86 4.29 -5.52 10.34
N SER A 87 3.13 -5.01 9.92
CA SER A 87 2.04 -4.63 10.83
C SER A 87 1.57 -5.81 11.72
N ARG A 88 1.59 -7.04 11.18
CA ARG A 88 1.26 -8.24 11.97
C ARG A 88 2.37 -8.63 12.93
N GLN A 89 3.64 -8.53 12.56
CA GLN A 89 4.76 -8.87 13.47
C GLN A 89 4.91 -7.88 14.62
N SER A 90 4.63 -6.59 14.40
CA SER A 90 4.59 -5.58 15.46
C SER A 90 3.50 -5.86 16.51
N SER A 91 2.39 -6.50 16.11
CA SER A 91 1.30 -6.88 17.03
C SER A 91 1.64 -8.10 17.92
N VAL A 92 2.45 -9.05 17.45
CA VAL A 92 2.83 -10.25 18.23
C VAL A 92 3.90 -9.92 19.29
N SER A 93 4.66 -8.82 19.10
CA SER A 93 5.77 -8.43 19.96
C SER A 93 5.36 -7.54 21.16
N HIS A 94 4.06 -7.40 21.47
CA HIS A 94 3.56 -6.41 22.43
C HIS A 94 2.45 -6.92 23.38
N SER A 95 2.58 -8.12 23.97
CA SER A 95 1.94 -8.59 25.23
C SER A 95 2.16 -10.10 25.33
N HIS A 96 2.69 -10.73 26.38
CA HIS A 96 2.66 -10.48 27.81
C HIS A 96 4.04 -10.82 28.42
N PRO A 97 4.47 -10.19 29.54
CA PRO A 97 5.39 -10.89 30.44
C PRO A 97 4.73 -12.20 30.90
N PRO A 98 5.47 -13.32 31.02
CA PRO A 98 4.91 -14.54 31.60
C PRO A 98 4.30 -14.21 32.97
N PRO A 99 3.17 -14.82 33.37
CA PRO A 99 2.71 -14.68 34.75
C PRO A 99 3.86 -15.08 35.67
N PRO A 100 4.12 -14.36 36.78
CA PRO A 100 5.07 -14.83 37.77
C PRO A 100 4.57 -16.20 38.24
N THR A 101 5.34 -17.25 37.94
CA THR A 101 5.19 -18.51 38.64
C THR A 101 5.70 -18.26 40.04
N ASP A 102 4.78 -18.02 40.98
CA ASP A 102 5.08 -18.06 42.40
C ASP A 102 5.88 -19.33 42.66
N SER A 103 7.16 -19.12 42.95
CA SER A 103 8.09 -20.14 43.39
C SER A 103 8.16 -19.96 44.90
N GLU A 104 7.28 -20.65 45.61
CA GLU A 104 7.44 -20.99 47.04
C GLU A 104 7.46 -22.53 47.04
N ASP A 105 8.63 -23.17 46.99
CA ASP A 105 9.63 -23.35 48.05
C ASP A 105 9.04 -24.05 49.30
N ASP A 106 9.51 -25.29 49.48
CA ASP A 106 9.79 -25.94 50.77
C ASP A 106 8.67 -26.12 51.82
N SER A 107 8.08 -27.33 51.88
CA SER A 107 7.88 -28.15 53.10
C SER A 107 7.10 -29.45 52.83
#